data_AF-A0A7W5VQ63-F1
#
_entry.id   AF-A0A7W5VQ63-F1
#
_cell.length_a   1.000
_cell.length_b   1.000
_cell.length_c   1.000
_cell.angle_alpha   90.00
_cell.angle_beta   90.00
_cell.angle_gamma   90.00
#
_symmetry.space_group_name_H-M   'P 1'
#
loop_
_entity.id
_entity.type
_entity.pdbx_description
1 polymer ?
#
loop_
_entity_poly.entity_id
_entity_poly.type
_entity_poly.pdbx_seq_one_letter_code
_entity_poly.pdbx_strand_id
1 'polypeptide(L)'
;MGKWASSLLTTPHGRRRLRFAISGLPPLCAVVLFAGVASAQAPTEEQRNAIRAECRSDFMAQCSGVTPGGMEALTCLQQHSATLSAGCKKAVSAVSKPKSTSAEPSPAAPATTGAVTPAPATGAPAHQPTQAQRNAVKSACQRDFMAQCSGVTPGGAEALSCLQQHNAALSAPCQQAVAALGGAAGSTPATGGGAAAVATTPAPQAMMPAFSPREELMILRETCGLDFRALCRMVPLGGGRGIACLRDNLQRVSPACHRVLTSGL
;
A
#
# COMPACT_ATOMS: atom_id res chain seq x y z
N MET A 1 -55.38 -27.74 -2.08
CA MET A 1 -56.35 -28.33 -1.13
C MET A 1 -55.57 -29.25 -0.21
N GLY A 2 -55.51 -29.20 1.12
CA GLY A 2 -55.97 -28.28 2.17
C GLY A 2 -54.81 -28.06 3.19
N LYS A 3 -54.79 -26.97 3.97
CA LYS A 3 -55.26 -26.87 5.39
C LYS A 3 -54.56 -27.91 6.29
N TRP A 4 -53.92 -27.62 7.43
CA TRP A 4 -54.26 -26.84 8.64
C TRP A 4 -52.94 -26.62 9.42
N ALA A 5 -52.54 -25.41 9.84
CA ALA A 5 -52.97 -24.65 11.03
C ALA A 5 -52.52 -25.22 12.40
N SER A 6 -51.63 -24.45 13.05
CA SER A 6 -51.62 -24.04 14.47
C SER A 6 -51.25 -25.06 15.57
N SER A 7 -50.19 -24.77 16.33
CA SER A 7 -50.30 -24.17 17.70
C SER A 7 -49.06 -24.38 18.58
N LEU A 8 -48.54 -23.23 19.06
CA LEU A 8 -48.22 -22.90 20.47
C LEU A 8 -47.09 -23.62 21.24
N LEU A 9 -46.52 -22.82 22.16
CA LEU A 9 -45.66 -23.12 23.34
C LEU A 9 -44.17 -22.80 23.12
N THR A 10 -43.73 -21.57 23.45
CA THR A 10 -43.30 -21.11 24.79
C THR A 10 -42.08 -21.88 25.32
N THR A 11 -40.93 -21.20 25.47
CA THR A 11 -40.25 -20.91 26.75
C THR A 11 -38.73 -20.72 26.56
N PRO A 12 -38.12 -19.63 27.05
CA PRO A 12 -36.67 -19.41 27.03
C PRO A 12 -35.94 -20.21 28.11
N HIS A 13 -34.83 -20.85 27.77
CA HIS A 13 -33.96 -21.54 28.73
C HIS A 13 -33.03 -20.55 29.44
N GLY A 14 -33.45 -20.12 30.63
CA GLY A 14 -32.57 -19.60 31.67
C GLY A 14 -31.72 -20.72 32.26
N ARG A 15 -30.41 -20.72 32.01
CA ARG A 15 -29.46 -21.59 32.70
C ARG A 15 -28.91 -20.89 33.95
N ARG A 16 -29.68 -21.09 35.01
CA ARG A 16 -29.31 -21.25 36.42
C ARG A 16 -27.82 -21.10 36.76
N ARG A 17 -27.58 -20.08 37.60
CA ARG A 17 -26.48 -19.95 38.55
C ARG A 17 -26.28 -21.27 39.32
N LEU A 18 -25.14 -21.91 39.14
CA LEU A 18 -24.67 -22.98 40.02
C LEU A 18 -23.86 -22.33 41.15
N ARG A 19 -24.53 -22.17 42.29
CA ARG A 19 -23.92 -21.85 43.58
C ARG A 19 -23.33 -23.15 44.12
N PHE A 20 -22.01 -23.26 44.19
CA PHE A 20 -21.34 -24.18 45.11
C PHE A 20 -20.51 -23.34 46.08
N ALA A 21 -21.03 -23.27 47.31
CA ALA A 21 -20.33 -22.79 48.47
C ALA A 21 -19.49 -23.95 49.04
N ILE A 22 -18.18 -23.77 49.17
CA ILE A 22 -17.34 -24.56 50.06
C ILE A 22 -16.38 -23.60 50.75
N SER A 23 -16.48 -23.57 52.08
CA SER A 23 -15.77 -22.73 53.03
C SER A 23 -14.44 -23.38 53.48
N GLY A 24 -13.39 -22.56 53.73
CA GLY A 24 -12.46 -22.76 54.85
C GLY A 24 -11.01 -23.25 54.60
N LEU A 25 -10.05 -22.27 54.65
CA LEU A 25 -8.64 -22.32 55.16
C LEU A 25 -7.57 -23.21 54.50
N PRO A 26 -6.24 -22.89 54.56
CA PRO A 26 -5.50 -21.67 54.96
C PRO A 26 -4.51 -21.13 53.86
N PRO A 27 -3.84 -19.95 54.04
CA PRO A 27 -2.98 -19.36 53.02
C PRO A 27 -1.56 -19.95 53.11
N LEU A 28 -1.21 -20.81 52.16
CA LEU A 28 0.15 -21.31 51.98
C LEU A 28 0.63 -20.96 50.56
N CYS A 29 1.80 -20.30 50.53
CA CYS A 29 2.63 -19.95 49.39
C CYS A 29 2.30 -20.62 48.06
N ALA A 30 1.79 -19.83 47.11
CA ALA A 30 1.90 -20.13 45.69
C ALA A 30 2.44 -18.89 44.98
N VAL A 31 3.76 -18.73 45.03
CA VAL A 31 4.52 -17.96 44.05
C VAL A 31 4.30 -18.66 42.71
N VAL A 32 3.23 -18.29 41.99
CA VAL A 32 3.04 -18.71 40.61
C VAL A 32 3.85 -17.77 39.76
N LEU A 33 5.07 -18.21 39.48
CA LEU A 33 5.89 -17.76 38.36
C LEU A 33 5.01 -17.69 37.11
N PHE A 34 4.68 -16.47 36.66
CA PHE A 34 4.24 -16.24 35.29
C PHE A 34 5.44 -16.54 34.38
N ALA A 35 5.62 -17.82 34.05
CA ALA A 35 6.46 -18.23 32.94
C ALA A 35 5.87 -17.60 31.67
N GLY A 36 6.65 -16.72 31.05
CA GLY A 36 6.25 -15.92 29.90
C GLY A 36 5.68 -16.78 28.77
N VAL A 37 4.53 -16.36 28.25
CA VAL A 37 4.06 -16.78 26.94
C VAL A 37 5.06 -16.25 25.90
N ALA A 38 6.00 -17.10 25.49
CA ALA A 38 6.84 -16.86 24.33
C ALA A 38 5.93 -16.94 23.09
N SER A 39 5.36 -15.81 22.69
CA SER A 39 4.73 -15.68 21.39
C SER A 39 5.78 -16.03 20.33
N ALA A 40 5.50 -17.04 19.51
CA ALA A 40 6.25 -17.30 18.30
C ALA A 40 6.22 -16.01 17.46
N GLN A 41 7.34 -15.29 17.43
CA GLN A 41 7.40 -14.02 16.73
C GLN A 41 7.40 -14.33 15.24
N ALA A 42 6.26 -14.11 14.60
CA ALA A 42 6.18 -14.10 13.15
C ALA A 42 7.19 -13.07 12.62
N PRO A 43 7.87 -13.35 11.49
CA PRO A 43 8.79 -12.39 10.91
C PRO A 43 8.06 -11.09 10.59
N THR A 44 8.69 -9.98 10.98
CA THR A 44 8.14 -8.63 10.80
C THR A 44 7.93 -8.32 9.31
N GLU A 45 7.02 -7.39 9.01
CA GLU A 45 6.72 -6.99 7.63
C GLU A 45 7.96 -6.45 6.91
N GLU A 46 8.84 -5.75 7.63
CA GLU A 46 10.11 -5.23 7.13
C GLU A 46 11.04 -6.38 6.72
N GLN A 47 11.13 -7.43 7.54
CA GLN A 47 11.96 -8.60 7.27
C GLN A 47 11.41 -9.39 6.07
N ARG A 48 10.08 -9.54 5.96
CA ARG A 48 9.42 -10.16 4.80
C ARG A 48 9.68 -9.38 3.51
N ASN A 49 9.67 -8.04 3.57
CA ASN A 49 9.96 -7.19 2.43
C ASN A 49 11.43 -7.27 2.00
N ALA A 50 12.35 -7.35 2.95
CA ALA A 50 13.77 -7.56 2.67
C ALA A 50 14.03 -8.92 1.98
N ILE A 51 13.40 -10.00 2.47
CA ILE A 51 13.47 -11.32 1.82
C ILE A 51 12.88 -11.25 0.41
N ARG A 52 11.74 -10.57 0.22
CA ARG A 52 11.11 -10.44 -1.10
C ARG A 52 12.02 -9.73 -2.10
N ALA A 53 12.78 -8.72 -1.67
CA ALA A 53 13.70 -8.00 -2.53
C ALA A 53 14.82 -8.93 -3.04
N GLU A 54 15.42 -9.71 -2.14
CA GLU A 54 16.50 -10.66 -2.45
C GLU A 54 16.02 -11.90 -3.22
N CYS A 55 14.82 -12.39 -2.91
CA CYS A 55 14.25 -13.61 -3.48
C CYS A 55 13.39 -13.39 -4.72
N ARG A 56 13.30 -12.17 -5.25
CA ARG A 56 12.32 -11.84 -6.29
C ARG A 56 12.49 -12.68 -7.56
N SER A 57 13.73 -12.85 -8.03
CA SER A 57 14.04 -13.63 -9.24
C SER A 57 13.74 -15.11 -9.03
N ASP A 58 14.21 -15.68 -7.92
CA ASP A 58 13.98 -17.08 -7.57
C ASP A 58 12.49 -17.39 -7.35
N PHE A 59 11.75 -16.46 -6.74
CA PHE A 59 10.32 -16.60 -6.55
C PHE A 59 9.56 -16.65 -7.89
N MET A 60 9.96 -15.84 -8.87
CA MET A 60 9.32 -15.86 -10.19
C MET A 60 9.62 -17.14 -10.97
N ALA A 61 10.81 -17.73 -10.79
CA ALA A 61 11.19 -18.94 -11.49
C ALA A 61 10.65 -20.23 -10.81
N GLN A 62 10.52 -20.26 -9.49
CA GLN A 62 10.13 -21.47 -8.74
C GLN A 62 8.74 -21.39 -8.09
N CYS A 63 8.17 -20.20 -7.89
CA CYS A 63 6.97 -19.98 -7.07
C CYS A 63 5.91 -19.06 -7.72
N SER A 64 5.91 -18.93 -9.05
CA SER A 64 5.02 -18.02 -9.79
C SER A 64 3.51 -18.26 -9.62
N GLY A 65 3.11 -19.45 -9.17
CA GLY A 65 1.72 -19.81 -8.86
C GLY A 65 1.25 -19.43 -7.45
N VAL A 66 2.10 -18.80 -6.63
CA VAL A 66 1.83 -18.52 -5.22
C VAL A 66 1.64 -17.02 -4.97
N THR A 67 0.71 -16.65 -4.09
CA THR A 67 0.44 -15.26 -3.73
C THR A 67 1.66 -14.64 -3.03
N PRO A 68 2.24 -13.54 -3.55
CA PRO A 68 3.43 -12.94 -2.96
C PRO A 68 3.13 -12.31 -1.60
N GLY A 69 4.00 -12.55 -0.63
CA GLY A 69 3.94 -11.91 0.69
C GLY A 69 3.20 -12.68 1.77
N GLY A 70 2.42 -13.69 1.40
CA GLY A 70 1.81 -14.61 2.36
C GLY A 70 2.79 -15.61 2.96
N MET A 71 2.30 -16.41 3.90
CA MET A 71 3.01 -17.59 4.39
C MET A 71 3.26 -18.62 3.28
N GLU A 72 2.36 -18.72 2.31
CA GLU A 72 2.48 -19.67 1.19
C GLU A 72 3.74 -19.37 0.35
N ALA A 73 4.07 -18.09 0.17
CA ALA A 73 5.28 -17.68 -0.55
C ALA A 73 6.55 -18.15 0.16
N LEU A 74 6.60 -18.05 1.49
CA LEU A 74 7.74 -18.55 2.27
C LEU A 74 7.83 -20.08 2.23
N THR A 75 6.69 -20.78 2.31
CA THR A 75 6.65 -22.24 2.20
C THR A 75 7.17 -22.72 0.85
N CYS A 76 6.77 -22.07 -0.24
CA CYS A 76 7.26 -22.41 -1.57
C CYS A 76 8.77 -22.18 -1.69
N LEU A 77 9.28 -21.02 -1.24
CA LEU A 77 10.72 -20.76 -1.21
C LEU A 77 11.48 -21.81 -0.38
N GLN A 78 10.93 -22.21 0.76
CA GLN A 78 11.56 -23.21 1.62
C GLN A 78 11.63 -24.59 0.96
N GLN A 79 10.58 -25.00 0.24
CA GLN A 79 10.57 -26.23 -0.57
C GLN A 79 11.60 -26.20 -1.70
N HIS A 80 11.83 -25.02 -2.30
CA HIS A 80 12.79 -24.84 -3.38
C HIS A 80 14.18 -24.37 -2.91
N SER A 81 14.48 -24.40 -1.61
CA SER A 81 15.71 -23.87 -1.02
C SER A 81 17.01 -24.44 -1.61
N ALA A 82 16.98 -25.63 -2.20
CA ALA A 82 18.13 -26.20 -2.91
C ALA A 82 18.44 -25.48 -4.24
N THR A 83 17.43 -24.92 -4.91
CA THR A 83 17.52 -24.31 -6.24
C THR A 83 17.57 -22.78 -6.21
N LEU A 84 17.23 -22.16 -5.08
CA LEU A 84 17.31 -20.69 -4.93
C LEU A 84 18.75 -20.17 -5.09
N SER A 85 18.89 -18.88 -5.38
CA SER A 85 20.16 -18.16 -5.32
C SER A 85 20.75 -18.12 -3.89
N ALA A 86 22.07 -17.97 -3.78
CA ALA A 86 22.74 -17.91 -2.48
C ALA A 86 22.25 -16.75 -1.58
N GLY A 87 21.92 -15.60 -2.19
CA GLY A 87 21.35 -14.44 -1.48
C GLY A 87 19.97 -14.76 -0.90
N CYS A 88 19.09 -15.33 -1.72
CA CYS A 88 17.75 -15.70 -1.28
C CYS A 88 17.76 -16.82 -0.21
N LYS A 89 18.60 -17.85 -0.35
CA LYS A 89 18.75 -18.90 0.68
C LYS A 89 19.15 -18.31 2.03
N LYS A 90 20.10 -17.38 2.03
CA LYS A 90 20.58 -16.72 3.25
C LYS A 90 19.46 -15.93 3.93
N ALA A 91 18.67 -15.18 3.16
CA ALA A 91 17.54 -14.41 3.66
C ALA A 91 16.43 -15.29 4.25
N VAL A 92 16.06 -16.38 3.58
CA VAL A 92 15.02 -17.33 4.03
C VAL A 92 15.49 -18.12 5.27
N SER A 93 16.77 -18.48 5.33
CA SER A 93 17.35 -19.23 6.47
C SER A 93 17.43 -18.38 7.75
N ALA A 94 17.68 -17.08 7.62
CA ALA A 94 17.70 -16.14 8.75
C ALA A 94 16.32 -15.98 9.43
N VAL A 95 15.24 -16.29 8.71
CA VAL A 95 13.86 -16.21 9.20
C VAL A 95 13.33 -17.56 9.68
N SER A 96 13.74 -18.64 9.02
CA SER A 96 13.32 -20.01 9.36
C SER A 96 13.90 -20.52 10.67
N LYS A 97 14.94 -19.86 11.20
CA LYS A 97 15.59 -20.22 12.46
C LYS A 97 15.57 -19.01 13.40
N PRO A 98 14.54 -18.84 14.24
CA PRO A 98 14.55 -17.79 15.25
C PRO A 98 15.58 -18.17 16.31
N LYS A 99 16.82 -17.67 16.18
CA LYS A 99 17.78 -17.65 17.27
C LYS A 99 17.78 -16.21 17.80
N SER A 100 17.20 -16.04 18.99
CA SER A 100 17.40 -14.84 19.82
C SER A 100 18.85 -14.41 19.77
N THR A 101 19.13 -13.19 19.31
CA THR A 101 20.06 -12.26 19.95
C THR A 101 19.85 -10.86 19.35
N SER A 102 19.54 -9.88 20.20
CA SER A 102 19.74 -8.46 19.94
C SER A 102 21.02 -8.04 20.68
N ALA A 103 22.02 -7.53 19.94
CA ALA A 103 23.29 -6.88 20.32
C ALA A 103 24.28 -7.67 21.22
N GLU A 104 25.61 -7.71 21.00
CA GLU A 104 26.60 -6.62 20.85
C GLU A 104 27.89 -7.10 20.08
N PRO A 105 28.78 -6.22 19.56
CA PRO A 105 29.95 -6.59 18.75
C PRO A 105 31.20 -7.09 19.50
N SER A 106 31.95 -7.97 18.82
CA SER A 106 33.39 -8.30 18.93
C SER A 106 33.88 -9.15 20.12
N PRO A 107 34.88 -10.04 19.89
CA PRO A 107 36.29 -9.60 19.99
C PRO A 107 37.21 -9.95 18.80
N ALA A 108 38.29 -9.15 18.73
CA ALA A 108 39.50 -9.13 17.89
C ALA A 108 40.13 -10.51 17.56
N ALA A 109 40.48 -10.80 16.29
CA ALA A 109 41.74 -10.51 15.54
C ALA A 109 42.76 -11.69 15.59
N PRO A 110 43.72 -11.84 14.64
CA PRO A 110 44.79 -10.87 14.41
C PRO A 110 44.95 -10.39 12.95
N ALA A 111 45.70 -9.28 12.87
CA ALA A 111 46.02 -8.47 11.71
C ALA A 111 46.89 -9.16 10.65
N THR A 112 46.74 -8.71 9.40
CA THR A 112 47.88 -8.51 8.49
C THR A 112 47.80 -7.12 7.88
N THR A 113 48.89 -6.39 8.08
CA THR A 113 49.26 -5.10 7.50
C THR A 113 49.38 -5.24 5.98
N GLY A 114 48.78 -4.33 5.22
CA GLY A 114 48.96 -4.28 3.76
C GLY A 114 48.19 -3.17 3.07
N ALA A 115 48.90 -2.07 2.78
CA ALA A 115 48.67 -1.11 1.70
C ALA A 115 47.37 -0.30 1.68
N VAL A 116 47.53 0.98 2.00
CA VAL A 116 46.63 2.10 1.74
C VAL A 116 46.48 2.29 0.23
N THR A 117 45.26 2.22 -0.30
CA THR A 117 44.86 2.70 -1.64
C THR A 117 43.35 3.06 -1.53
N PRO A 118 42.90 4.18 -2.12
CA PRO A 118 41.82 4.98 -1.53
C PRO A 118 40.43 4.37 -1.67
N ALA A 119 39.58 4.78 -0.72
CA ALA A 119 38.14 4.51 -0.66
C ALA A 119 37.46 4.58 -2.04
N PRO A 120 36.58 3.65 -2.40
CA PRO A 120 35.59 3.96 -3.40
C PRO A 120 34.67 5.00 -2.76
N ALA A 121 34.69 6.18 -3.37
CA ALA A 121 33.70 7.22 -3.14
C ALA A 121 32.31 6.60 -3.10
N THR A 122 31.48 7.16 -2.21
CA THR A 122 30.02 7.06 -2.23
C THR A 122 29.52 7.44 -3.63
N GLY A 123 29.51 6.49 -4.55
CA GLY A 123 28.81 6.60 -5.81
C GLY A 123 27.34 6.43 -5.50
N ALA A 124 26.59 7.53 -5.50
CA ALA A 124 25.14 7.47 -5.59
C ALA A 124 24.76 6.51 -6.73
N PRO A 125 23.86 5.53 -6.51
CA PRO A 125 23.45 4.65 -7.60
C PRO A 125 22.83 5.51 -8.69
N ALA A 126 23.34 5.35 -9.91
CA ALA A 126 22.87 6.01 -11.11
C ALA A 126 21.34 5.90 -11.22
N HIS A 127 20.66 7.05 -11.19
CA HIS A 127 19.35 7.42 -11.78
C HIS A 127 18.23 6.37 -11.90
N GLN A 128 18.26 5.28 -11.13
CA GLN A 128 17.21 4.29 -11.18
C GLN A 128 16.04 4.82 -10.37
N PRO A 129 14.82 4.88 -10.95
CA PRO A 129 13.63 5.29 -10.22
C PRO A 129 13.53 4.56 -8.89
N THR A 130 13.17 5.24 -7.82
CA THR A 130 12.88 4.58 -6.55
C THR A 130 11.66 3.67 -6.68
N GLN A 131 11.51 2.69 -5.79
CA GLN A 131 10.34 1.81 -5.79
C GLN A 131 9.03 2.61 -5.64
N ALA A 132 9.06 3.69 -4.85
CA ALA A 132 7.94 4.60 -4.68
C ALA A 132 7.57 5.30 -6.00
N GLN A 133 8.56 5.80 -6.74
CA GLN A 133 8.36 6.42 -8.05
C GLN A 133 7.79 5.42 -9.08
N ARG A 134 8.31 4.20 -9.13
CA ARG A 134 7.75 3.13 -9.99
C ARG A 134 6.30 2.81 -9.67
N ASN A 135 5.94 2.77 -8.39
CA ASN A 135 4.56 2.53 -7.95
C ASN A 135 3.64 3.69 -8.32
N ALA A 136 4.10 4.93 -8.15
CA ALA A 136 3.34 6.13 -8.54
C ALA A 136 3.04 6.15 -10.04
N VAL A 137 4.04 5.85 -10.87
CA VAL A 137 3.86 5.72 -12.32
C VAL A 137 2.91 4.58 -12.66
N LYS A 138 3.04 3.42 -12.01
CA LYS A 138 2.12 2.29 -12.23
C LYS A 138 0.67 2.65 -11.92
N SER A 139 0.39 3.41 -10.85
CA SER A 139 -0.96 3.84 -10.53
C SER A 139 -1.51 4.88 -11.50
N ALA A 140 -0.68 5.85 -11.91
CA ALA A 140 -1.10 6.90 -12.84
C ALA A 140 -1.33 6.37 -14.26
N CYS A 141 -0.49 5.43 -14.68
CA CYS A 141 -0.47 4.89 -16.05
C CYS A 141 -1.27 3.60 -16.22
N GLN A 142 -1.98 3.10 -15.20
CA GLN A 142 -2.58 1.76 -15.25
C GLN A 142 -3.54 1.59 -16.44
N ARG A 143 -4.36 2.60 -16.73
CA ARG A 143 -5.32 2.54 -17.84
C ARG A 143 -4.64 2.63 -19.21
N ASP A 144 -3.71 3.56 -19.37
CA ASP A 144 -2.96 3.75 -20.62
C ASP A 144 -2.08 2.53 -20.90
N PHE A 145 -1.49 1.93 -19.86
CA PHE A 145 -0.69 0.72 -19.99
C PHE A 145 -1.50 -0.46 -20.53
N MET A 146 -2.75 -0.65 -20.08
CA MET A 146 -3.60 -1.73 -20.60
C MET A 146 -4.03 -1.49 -22.06
N ALA A 147 -4.11 -0.24 -22.50
CA ALA A 147 -4.54 0.10 -23.85
C ALA A 147 -3.38 0.16 -24.86
N GLN A 148 -2.18 0.58 -24.44
CA GLN A 148 -1.01 0.77 -25.31
C GLN A 148 0.09 -0.27 -25.11
N CYS A 149 0.15 -0.96 -23.96
CA CYS A 149 1.28 -1.81 -23.55
C CYS A 149 0.87 -3.20 -23.03
N SER A 150 -0.24 -3.77 -23.50
CA SER A 150 -0.82 -5.03 -22.99
C SER A 150 0.09 -6.27 -23.12
N GLY A 151 1.13 -6.23 -23.97
CA GLY A 151 2.10 -7.31 -24.15
C GLY A 151 3.31 -7.27 -23.21
N VAL A 152 3.39 -6.30 -22.30
CA VAL A 152 4.58 -6.05 -21.47
C VAL A 152 4.28 -6.29 -19.99
N THR A 153 5.27 -6.80 -19.24
CA THR A 153 5.13 -7.04 -17.80
C THR A 153 5.12 -5.71 -17.02
N PRO A 154 4.06 -5.40 -16.24
CA PRO A 154 3.93 -4.12 -15.57
C PRO A 154 4.96 -3.94 -14.43
N GLY A 155 5.53 -2.74 -14.35
CA GLY A 155 6.43 -2.34 -13.26
C GLY A 155 7.91 -2.67 -13.46
N GLY A 156 8.29 -3.19 -14.62
CA GLY A 156 9.69 -3.34 -15.04
C GLY A 156 10.18 -2.20 -15.94
N ALA A 157 11.46 -2.25 -16.34
CA ALA A 157 12.04 -1.30 -17.30
C ALA A 157 11.38 -1.38 -18.70
N GLU A 158 10.98 -2.57 -19.11
CA GLU A 158 10.21 -2.81 -20.34
C GLU A 158 8.89 -2.01 -20.34
N ALA A 159 8.18 -1.96 -19.21
CA ALA A 159 6.94 -1.22 -19.09
C ALA A 159 7.16 0.30 -19.24
N LEU A 160 8.26 0.82 -18.67
CA LEU A 160 8.63 2.23 -18.84
C LEU A 160 9.02 2.56 -20.29
N SER A 161 9.71 1.64 -20.96
CA SER A 161 10.11 1.81 -22.37
C SER A 161 8.90 1.85 -23.30
N CYS A 162 7.92 0.96 -23.08
CA CYS A 162 6.67 0.98 -23.84
C CYS A 162 5.87 2.28 -23.61
N LEU A 163 5.75 2.72 -22.36
CA LEU A 163 5.09 3.99 -22.04
C LEU A 163 5.83 5.19 -22.68
N GLN A 164 7.15 5.20 -22.71
CA GLN A 164 7.93 6.26 -23.36
C GLN A 164 7.72 6.28 -24.88
N GLN A 165 7.62 5.13 -25.54
CA GLN A 165 7.32 5.05 -26.98
C GLN A 165 5.90 5.56 -27.30
N HIS A 166 4.95 5.28 -26.41
CA HIS A 166 3.54 5.68 -26.58
C HIS A 166 3.20 7.01 -25.89
N ASN A 167 4.18 7.83 -25.51
CA ASN A 167 3.98 8.99 -24.64
C ASN A 167 2.87 9.94 -25.14
N ALA A 168 2.83 10.22 -26.44
CA ALA A 168 1.81 11.08 -27.06
C ALA A 168 0.38 10.52 -26.98
N ALA A 169 0.22 9.21 -26.82
CA ALA A 169 -1.08 8.53 -26.71
C ALA A 169 -1.50 8.27 -25.25
N LEU A 170 -0.61 8.53 -24.29
CA LEU A 170 -0.91 8.39 -22.86
C LEU A 170 -1.80 9.55 -22.38
N SER A 171 -2.57 9.31 -21.32
CA SER A 171 -3.25 10.37 -20.60
C SER A 171 -2.28 11.39 -19.98
N ALA A 172 -2.71 12.65 -19.89
CA ALA A 172 -1.95 13.73 -19.23
C ALA A 172 -1.35 13.35 -17.86
N PRO A 173 -2.08 12.71 -16.92
CA PRO A 173 -1.49 12.33 -15.63
C PRO A 173 -0.40 11.25 -15.77
N CYS A 174 -0.52 10.34 -16.73
CA CYS A 174 0.49 9.31 -16.98
C CYS A 174 1.75 9.92 -17.64
N GLN A 175 1.59 10.84 -18.60
CA GLN A 175 2.71 11.57 -19.19
C GLN A 175 3.51 12.33 -18.13
N GLN A 176 2.81 12.99 -17.20
CA GLN A 176 3.41 13.77 -16.13
C GLN A 176 4.20 12.88 -15.15
N ALA A 177 3.67 11.69 -14.83
CA ALA A 177 4.35 10.72 -13.98
C ALA A 177 5.61 10.14 -14.65
N VAL A 178 5.57 9.87 -15.96
CA VAL A 178 6.74 9.38 -16.73
C VAL A 178 7.80 10.47 -16.90
N ALA A 179 7.39 11.73 -17.14
CA ALA A 179 8.30 12.87 -17.22
C ALA A 179 9.04 13.13 -15.91
N ALA A 180 8.37 12.95 -14.76
CA ALA A 180 8.98 13.06 -13.43
C ALA A 180 10.07 12.00 -13.16
N LEU A 181 10.14 10.91 -13.94
CA LEU A 181 11.24 9.95 -13.88
C LEU A 181 12.47 10.38 -14.69
N GLY A 182 12.27 11.19 -15.73
CA GLY A 182 13.32 11.65 -16.64
C GLY A 182 14.06 12.91 -16.19
N GLY A 183 13.60 13.55 -15.11
CA GLY A 183 14.19 14.79 -14.57
C GLY A 183 14.44 14.71 -13.07
N ALA A 184 15.68 14.46 -12.68
CA ALA A 184 16.13 14.62 -11.30
C ALA A 184 16.63 16.06 -11.07
N ALA A 185 15.72 16.93 -10.63
CA ALA A 185 15.89 18.10 -9.77
C ALA A 185 14.49 18.70 -9.62
N GLY A 186 13.72 18.44 -8.57
CA GLY A 186 13.99 18.83 -7.20
C GLY A 186 12.84 19.76 -6.75
N SER A 187 12.26 19.45 -5.59
CA SER A 187 11.49 20.36 -4.73
C SER A 187 10.00 20.64 -5.06
N THR A 188 9.14 19.99 -4.27
CA THR A 188 8.00 20.56 -3.53
C THR A 188 7.49 21.96 -3.90
N PRO A 189 6.17 22.19 -4.07
CA PRO A 189 5.60 23.51 -3.85
C PRO A 189 5.44 23.73 -2.34
N ALA A 190 6.37 24.49 -1.75
CA ALA A 190 6.23 25.09 -0.44
C ALA A 190 6.07 26.61 -0.58
N THR A 191 5.10 27.12 0.17
CA THR A 191 4.64 28.49 0.35
C THR A 191 5.74 29.49 0.71
N GLY A 192 5.64 30.73 0.22
CA GLY A 192 6.39 31.89 0.76
C GLY A 192 6.55 33.03 -0.26
N GLY A 193 5.91 34.18 -0.01
CA GLY A 193 5.75 35.27 -0.97
C GLY A 193 6.82 36.35 -1.02
N GLY A 194 6.62 37.29 -1.96
CA GLY A 194 7.27 38.61 -2.02
C GLY A 194 7.59 39.12 -3.43
N ALA A 195 6.67 39.92 -4.00
CA ALA A 195 6.77 41.04 -4.97
C ALA A 195 8.04 41.25 -5.84
N ALA A 196 8.02 41.72 -7.09
CA ALA A 196 6.99 42.13 -8.05
C ALA A 196 7.67 42.30 -9.43
N ALA A 197 7.00 41.90 -10.51
CA ALA A 197 7.20 42.48 -11.85
C ALA A 197 5.96 42.16 -12.69
N VAL A 198 5.30 43.22 -13.17
CA VAL A 198 4.02 43.17 -13.89
C VAL A 198 4.26 42.62 -15.29
N ALA A 199 3.77 41.41 -15.55
CA ALA A 199 3.51 40.90 -16.88
C ALA A 199 2.09 40.35 -16.89
N THR A 200 1.28 40.85 -17.81
CA THR A 200 -0.15 40.56 -17.96
C THR A 200 -0.34 39.10 -18.37
N THR A 201 -0.47 38.21 -17.39
CA THR A 201 -0.82 36.80 -17.60
C THR A 201 -2.32 36.68 -17.89
N PRO A 202 -2.75 35.85 -18.85
CA PRO A 202 -4.16 35.46 -18.94
C PRO A 202 -4.56 34.76 -17.64
N ALA A 203 -5.80 35.00 -17.18
CA ALA A 203 -6.33 34.46 -15.94
C ALA A 203 -6.05 32.95 -15.79
N PRO A 204 -5.64 32.47 -14.60
CA PRO A 204 -5.49 31.04 -14.38
C PRO A 204 -6.87 30.41 -14.54
N GLN A 205 -7.00 29.48 -15.50
CA GLN A 205 -8.16 28.61 -15.50
C GLN A 205 -8.18 27.91 -14.15
N ALA A 206 -9.25 28.15 -13.39
CA ALA A 206 -9.42 27.61 -12.05
C ALA A 206 -9.33 26.08 -12.14
N MET A 207 -8.16 25.54 -11.80
CA MET A 207 -7.95 24.11 -11.66
C MET A 207 -8.81 23.68 -10.49
N MET A 208 -10.04 23.25 -10.78
CA MET A 208 -10.98 23.06 -9.68
C MET A 208 -10.51 21.94 -8.76
N PRO A 209 -10.82 22.05 -7.47
CA PRO A 209 -10.13 21.34 -6.39
C PRO A 209 -10.07 19.84 -6.62
N ALA A 210 -8.91 19.26 -6.36
CA ALA A 210 -8.72 17.82 -6.31
C ALA A 210 -9.01 17.35 -4.89
N PHE A 211 -9.90 16.36 -4.75
CA PHE A 211 -10.27 15.79 -3.45
C PHE A 211 -9.59 14.45 -3.25
N SER A 212 -9.18 14.16 -2.01
CA SER A 212 -8.71 12.81 -1.65
C SER A 212 -9.87 11.81 -1.67
N PRO A 213 -9.59 10.49 -1.78
CA PRO A 213 -10.64 9.47 -1.73
C PRO A 213 -11.50 9.50 -0.46
N ARG A 214 -10.96 10.01 0.65
CA ARG A 214 -11.70 10.18 1.91
C ARG A 214 -12.63 11.40 1.86
N GLU A 215 -12.16 12.52 1.33
CA GLU A 215 -12.98 13.73 1.15
C GLU A 215 -14.10 13.50 0.14
N GLU A 216 -13.83 12.78 -0.96
CA GLU A 216 -14.86 12.41 -1.94
C GLU A 216 -16.05 11.72 -1.26
N LEU A 217 -15.79 10.76 -0.36
CA LEU A 217 -16.85 10.07 0.37
C LEU A 217 -17.61 10.99 1.33
N MET A 218 -16.93 11.94 1.99
CA MET A 218 -17.56 12.91 2.87
C MET A 218 -18.45 13.88 2.09
N ILE A 219 -17.93 14.48 1.01
CA ILE A 219 -18.66 15.41 0.14
C ILE A 219 -19.91 14.74 -0.46
N LEU A 220 -19.78 13.51 -0.95
CA LEU A 220 -20.91 12.77 -1.50
C LEU A 220 -21.94 12.37 -0.44
N ARG A 221 -21.55 12.20 0.82
CA ARG A 221 -22.48 11.83 1.89
C ARG A 221 -23.22 13.04 2.45
N GLU A 222 -22.50 14.16 2.65
CA GLU A 222 -22.97 15.31 3.42
C GLU A 222 -23.59 16.39 2.54
N THR A 223 -22.93 16.78 1.45
CA THR A 223 -23.32 17.98 0.68
C THR A 223 -23.91 17.64 -0.68
N CYS A 224 -23.33 16.67 -1.38
CA CYS A 224 -23.68 16.34 -2.77
C CYS A 224 -24.54 15.07 -2.90
N GLY A 225 -25.00 14.48 -1.79
CA GLY A 225 -25.62 13.14 -1.82
C GLY A 225 -26.95 13.06 -2.55
N LEU A 226 -27.76 14.13 -2.50
CA LEU A 226 -29.02 14.20 -3.24
C LEU A 226 -28.76 14.34 -4.75
N ASP A 227 -27.84 15.22 -5.12
CA ASP A 227 -27.43 15.46 -6.50
C ASP A 227 -26.82 14.19 -7.13
N PHE A 228 -25.96 13.49 -6.38
CA PHE A 228 -25.33 12.26 -6.83
C PHE A 228 -26.36 11.16 -7.10
N ARG A 229 -27.36 11.00 -6.22
CA ARG A 229 -28.45 10.03 -6.42
C ARG A 229 -29.35 10.40 -7.60
N ALA A 230 -29.58 11.69 -7.85
CA ALA A 230 -30.45 12.15 -8.93
C ALA A 230 -29.77 12.08 -10.30
N LEU A 231 -28.47 12.40 -10.37
CA LEU A 231 -27.75 12.63 -11.63
C LEU A 231 -26.72 11.53 -11.95
N CYS A 232 -26.14 10.91 -10.92
CA CYS A 232 -24.96 10.04 -11.04
C CYS A 232 -25.15 8.64 -10.45
N ARG A 233 -26.38 8.17 -10.24
CA ARG A 233 -26.68 6.91 -9.53
C ARG A 233 -26.00 5.65 -10.07
N MET A 234 -25.63 5.64 -11.35
CA MET A 234 -24.98 4.49 -12.01
C MET A 234 -23.46 4.55 -11.94
N VAL A 235 -22.89 5.61 -11.37
CA VAL A 235 -21.44 5.81 -11.30
C VAL A 235 -20.90 5.08 -10.08
N PRO A 236 -19.97 4.12 -10.25
CA PRO A 236 -19.38 3.42 -9.12
C PRO A 236 -18.49 4.38 -8.32
N LEU A 237 -18.71 4.42 -7.00
CA LEU A 237 -17.95 5.25 -6.07
C LEU A 237 -16.46 4.86 -6.02
N GLY A 238 -15.61 5.85 -5.77
CA GLY A 238 -14.17 5.68 -5.59
C GLY A 238 -13.34 6.11 -6.80
N GLY A 239 -12.13 6.61 -6.52
CA GLY A 239 -11.18 7.06 -7.54
C GLY A 239 -11.59 8.34 -8.26
N GLY A 240 -12.38 9.22 -7.63
CA GLY A 240 -12.79 10.52 -8.18
C GLY A 240 -13.97 10.47 -9.14
N ARG A 241 -14.51 9.29 -9.46
CA ARG A 241 -15.55 9.14 -10.49
C ARG A 241 -16.86 9.82 -10.11
N GLY A 242 -17.21 9.80 -8.81
CA GLY A 242 -18.45 10.40 -8.36
C GLY A 242 -18.41 11.92 -8.46
N ILE A 243 -17.28 12.50 -8.06
CA ILE A 243 -17.01 13.93 -8.19
C ILE A 243 -16.90 14.35 -9.66
N ALA A 244 -16.29 13.54 -10.52
CA ALA A 244 -16.21 13.82 -11.95
C ALA A 244 -17.62 13.91 -12.58
N CYS A 245 -18.49 12.93 -12.31
CA CYS A 245 -19.86 12.97 -12.82
C CYS A 245 -20.65 14.19 -12.31
N LEU A 246 -20.46 14.59 -11.05
CA LEU A 246 -21.08 15.79 -10.51
C LEU A 246 -20.53 17.06 -11.16
N ARG A 247 -19.23 17.10 -11.49
CA ARG A 247 -18.60 18.23 -12.21
C ARG A 247 -19.14 18.35 -13.63
N ASP A 248 -19.36 17.23 -14.32
CA ASP A 248 -19.98 17.20 -15.64
C ASP A 248 -21.45 17.69 -15.61
N ASN A 249 -22.09 17.67 -14.43
CA ASN A 249 -23.45 18.14 -14.22
C ASN A 249 -23.52 19.41 -13.34
N LEU A 250 -22.46 20.24 -13.28
CA LEU A 250 -22.39 21.43 -12.41
C LEU A 250 -23.60 22.36 -12.50
N GLN A 251 -24.21 22.48 -13.67
CA GLN A 251 -25.38 23.35 -13.87
C GLN A 251 -26.69 22.77 -13.33
N ARG A 252 -26.71 21.47 -12.99
CA ARG A 252 -27.89 20.72 -12.54
C ARG A 252 -27.82 20.28 -11.08
N VAL A 253 -26.65 20.41 -10.44
CA VAL A 253 -26.49 20.13 -9.01
C VAL A 253 -27.02 21.28 -8.16
N SER A 254 -27.28 21.00 -6.88
CA SER A 254 -27.68 22.00 -5.91
C SER A 254 -26.63 23.10 -5.73
N PRO A 255 -27.02 24.33 -5.34
CA PRO A 255 -26.08 25.43 -5.11
C PRO A 255 -25.03 25.13 -4.03
N ALA A 256 -25.39 24.30 -3.03
CA ALA A 256 -24.48 23.86 -1.99
C ALA A 256 -23.40 22.92 -2.55
N CYS A 257 -23.81 21.91 -3.34
CA CYS A 257 -22.87 21.00 -3.98
C CYS A 257 -22.00 21.74 -5.02
N HIS A 258 -22.58 22.65 -5.80
CA HIS A 258 -21.84 23.48 -6.76
C HIS A 258 -20.72 24.27 -6.09
N ARG A 259 -20.98 24.91 -4.94
CA ARG A 259 -19.94 25.64 -4.19
C ARG A 259 -18.81 24.72 -3.74
N VAL A 260 -19.11 23.54 -3.20
CA VAL A 260 -18.06 22.61 -2.77
C VAL A 260 -17.22 22.14 -3.95
N LEU A 261 -17.83 21.85 -5.10
CA LEU A 261 -17.12 21.38 -6.29
C LEU A 261 -16.23 22.47 -6.94
N THR A 262 -16.59 23.75 -6.78
CA THR A 262 -15.90 24.89 -7.39
C THR A 262 -14.89 25.57 -6.47
N SER A 263 -15.22 25.70 -5.19
CA SER A 263 -14.42 26.40 -4.19
C SER A 263 -13.66 25.47 -3.25
N GLY A 264 -14.05 24.19 -3.17
CA GLY A 264 -13.52 23.24 -2.18
C GLY A 264 -14.40 23.16 -0.94
N LEU A 265 -13.98 22.33 0.02
CA LEU A 265 -14.58 22.23 1.35
C LEU A 265 -14.21 23.45 2.21
#